data_AF-A0A4V1ST37-F1
#
_entry.id   AF-A0A4V1ST37-F1
#
_cell.length_a   1.000
_cell.length_b   1.000
_cell.length_c   1.000
_cell.angle_alpha   90.00
_cell.angle_beta   90.00
_cell.angle_gamma   90.00
#
_symmetry.space_group_name_H-M   'P 1'
#
loop_
_entity.id
_entity.type
_entity.pdbx_description
1 polymer ?
#
loop_
_entity_poly.entity_id
_entity_poly.type
_entity_poly.pdbx_seq_one_letter_code
_entity_poly.pdbx_strand_id
1 'polypeptide(L)'
;MQVRGIAAAAFVSLIGAGFSAQAIGPGVSKPAAKATPTGYEAEDHFPGAAYYTAIDDDQAAAAAAGTTGTIALPDMPVPQGAVIDETIQPATPFKLAGSPNDKARALQCLTTAIYYEAAREPDDGQRAVAQVVLNRVRHPAFPSTVCGVVFQGSERSGCQFSFACDGAMTRGQPARDAWIRAARVAANALAGSVFAPVGMATHYHTYAVTPRWNTSLVMTGVFGAHFFHRWKGYWGTGAAFTQPYRGGEPLPGPKARLATAPVETTSEPVPMPATVAGAVQRADNP
;
A
#
# COMPACT_ATOMS: atom_id res chain seq x y z
N MET A 1 1.65 28.62 76.97
CA MET A 1 0.61 27.76 77.58
C MET A 1 -0.62 28.60 77.86
N GLN A 2 -1.70 28.43 77.09
CA GLN A 2 -3.06 28.83 77.49
C GLN A 2 -4.06 28.14 76.55
N VAL A 3 -4.99 27.40 77.17
CA VAL A 3 -6.09 26.68 76.54
C VAL A 3 -7.34 27.55 76.61
N ARG A 4 -8.11 27.65 75.51
CA ARG A 4 -9.57 27.85 75.54
C ARG A 4 -10.20 27.18 74.31
N GLY A 5 -11.10 26.23 74.55
CA GLY A 5 -12.03 25.71 73.54
C GLY A 5 -13.42 26.35 73.69
N ILE A 6 -14.31 26.06 72.72
CA ILE A 6 -15.71 25.59 72.87
C ILE A 6 -16.41 25.55 71.48
N ALA A 7 -17.03 24.39 71.20
CA ALA A 7 -18.23 24.07 70.39
C ALA A 7 -18.33 24.46 68.90
N ALA A 8 -19.13 23.84 68.03
CA ALA A 8 -19.73 22.51 67.84
C ALA A 8 -20.64 22.66 66.59
N ALA A 9 -20.63 21.72 65.65
CA ALA A 9 -21.82 21.32 64.87
C ALA A 9 -21.46 20.14 63.95
N ALA A 10 -22.06 19.00 64.24
CA ALA A 10 -22.03 17.81 63.42
C ALA A 10 -23.06 17.92 62.29
N PHE A 11 -22.72 17.45 61.09
CA PHE A 11 -23.70 16.95 60.14
C PHE A 11 -23.31 15.54 59.70
N VAL A 12 -24.06 14.58 60.22
CA VAL A 12 -24.10 13.20 59.78
C VAL A 12 -24.85 13.16 58.46
N SER A 13 -24.28 12.53 57.44
CA SER A 13 -25.06 12.03 56.32
C SER A 13 -24.55 10.65 55.92
N LEU A 14 -25.33 9.66 56.33
CA LEU A 14 -25.23 8.24 56.01
C LEU A 14 -26.00 8.02 54.71
N ILE A 15 -25.36 7.66 53.60
CA ILE A 15 -26.01 6.95 52.50
C ILE A 15 -25.05 5.86 52.01
N GLY A 16 -25.55 4.63 52.05
CA GLY A 16 -24.78 3.40 51.96
C GLY A 16 -24.16 3.13 50.59
N ALA A 17 -22.95 2.61 50.63
CA ALA A 17 -22.33 1.93 49.50
C ALA A 17 -22.97 0.55 49.33
N GLY A 18 -23.97 0.46 48.47
CA GLY A 18 -24.45 -0.80 47.92
C GLY A 18 -23.45 -1.33 46.90
N PHE A 19 -22.86 -2.48 47.20
CA PHE A 19 -22.07 -3.28 46.26
C PHE A 19 -22.91 -3.61 45.02
N SER A 20 -22.37 -3.34 43.84
CA SER A 20 -22.73 -4.06 42.61
C SER A 20 -21.44 -4.46 41.93
N ALA A 21 -21.10 -5.73 42.12
CA ALA A 21 -20.04 -6.41 41.41
C ALA A 21 -20.45 -6.56 39.94
N GLN A 22 -19.76 -5.86 39.04
CA GLN A 22 -19.70 -6.23 37.63
C GLN A 22 -18.28 -6.68 37.34
N ALA A 23 -18.19 -7.97 37.03
CA ALA A 23 -16.97 -8.70 36.75
C ALA A 23 -16.24 -8.12 35.54
N ILE A 24 -15.01 -7.66 35.74
CA ILE A 24 -14.06 -7.41 34.67
C ILE A 24 -13.46 -8.77 34.29
N GLY A 25 -14.12 -9.48 33.37
CA GLY A 25 -13.47 -10.55 32.61
C GLY A 25 -12.64 -9.94 31.48
N PRO A 26 -11.50 -10.54 31.08
CA PRO A 26 -10.77 -10.11 29.90
C PRO A 26 -11.62 -10.46 28.67
N GLY A 27 -12.41 -9.50 28.21
CA GLY A 27 -13.07 -9.59 26.92
C GLY A 27 -12.00 -9.61 25.83
N VAL A 28 -11.66 -10.80 25.34
CA VAL A 28 -10.88 -10.95 24.11
C VAL A 28 -11.74 -10.39 22.98
N SER A 29 -11.50 -9.14 22.63
CA SER A 29 -12.06 -8.51 21.44
C SER A 29 -11.61 -9.33 20.24
N LYS A 30 -12.50 -10.16 19.70
CA LYS A 30 -12.23 -10.90 18.47
C LYS A 30 -11.90 -9.86 17.39
N PRO A 31 -10.74 -9.93 16.71
CA PRO A 31 -10.41 -8.96 15.68
C PRO A 31 -11.53 -8.98 14.64
N ALA A 32 -12.12 -7.82 14.38
CA ALA A 32 -13.07 -7.67 13.29
C ALA A 32 -12.40 -8.16 12.01
N ALA A 33 -13.05 -9.11 11.33
CA ALA A 33 -12.55 -9.62 10.06
C ALA A 33 -12.35 -8.43 9.11
N LYS A 34 -11.12 -8.26 8.61
CA LYS A 34 -10.80 -7.24 7.62
C LYS A 34 -11.72 -7.47 6.41
N ALA A 35 -12.43 -6.43 6.00
CA ALA A 35 -13.20 -6.48 4.75
C ALA A 35 -12.25 -6.85 3.61
N THR A 36 -12.59 -7.92 2.89
CA THR A 36 -11.82 -8.40 1.73
C THR A 36 -11.92 -7.33 0.63
N PRO A 37 -10.81 -6.69 0.24
CA PRO A 37 -10.86 -5.68 -0.80
C PRO A 37 -11.13 -6.35 -2.15
N THR A 38 -11.98 -5.73 -2.99
CA THR A 38 -12.28 -6.23 -4.34
C THR A 38 -11.69 -5.28 -5.39
N GLY A 39 -10.90 -5.79 -6.35
CA GLY A 39 -10.38 -5.00 -7.47
C GLY A 39 -9.03 -5.49 -8.03
N TYR A 40 -8.51 -4.78 -9.03
CA TYR A 40 -7.31 -5.13 -9.82
C TYR A 40 -6.00 -5.30 -9.00
N GLU A 41 -5.98 -4.84 -7.74
CA GLU A 41 -4.80 -4.81 -6.85
C GLU A 41 -5.03 -5.49 -5.51
N ALA A 42 -6.23 -5.99 -5.25
CA ALA A 42 -6.57 -6.45 -3.91
C ALA A 42 -6.15 -7.90 -3.62
N GLU A 43 -6.02 -8.72 -4.67
CA GLU A 43 -5.95 -10.20 -4.54
C GLU A 43 -4.56 -10.76 -4.92
N ASP A 44 -3.70 -9.96 -5.56
CA ASP A 44 -2.49 -10.44 -6.27
C ASP A 44 -1.19 -9.70 -5.87
N HIS A 45 -1.17 -9.02 -4.72
CA HIS A 45 -0.05 -8.17 -4.32
C HIS A 45 1.11 -8.95 -3.67
N PHE A 46 2.26 -8.93 -4.35
CA PHE A 46 3.54 -9.32 -3.77
C PHE A 46 3.96 -8.29 -2.70
N PRO A 47 4.40 -8.70 -1.50
CA PRO A 47 4.76 -7.79 -0.41
C PRO A 47 6.10 -7.03 -0.63
N GLY A 48 6.59 -6.96 -1.87
CA GLY A 48 7.87 -6.35 -2.24
C GLY A 48 9.08 -7.09 -1.68
N ALA A 49 10.28 -6.59 -2.00
CA ALA A 49 11.53 -6.98 -1.34
C ALA A 49 11.52 -6.70 0.18
N ALA A 50 10.66 -5.79 0.63
CA ALA A 50 10.45 -5.43 2.04
C ALA A 50 10.15 -6.63 2.96
N TYR A 51 9.39 -7.59 2.46
CA TYR A 51 9.04 -8.80 3.20
C TYR A 51 10.27 -9.63 3.54
N TYR A 52 11.18 -9.80 2.59
CA TYR A 52 12.36 -10.62 2.78
C TYR A 52 13.43 -9.94 3.64
N THR A 53 13.39 -8.61 3.79
CA THR A 53 14.28 -7.86 4.69
C THR A 53 13.85 -7.85 6.16
N ALA A 54 12.62 -8.28 6.46
CA ALA A 54 12.06 -8.29 7.82
C ALA A 54 12.11 -9.66 8.50
N ILE A 55 12.72 -10.67 7.87
CA ILE A 55 12.91 -11.99 8.46
C ILE A 55 14.27 -11.95 9.18
N ASP A 56 14.27 -12.12 10.50
CA ASP A 56 15.49 -12.10 11.33
C ASP A 56 16.52 -13.11 10.79
N ASP A 57 17.78 -12.69 10.75
CA ASP A 57 18.92 -13.46 10.21
C ASP A 57 19.11 -14.83 10.91
N ASP A 58 18.51 -15.02 12.09
CA ASP A 58 18.58 -16.26 12.88
C ASP A 58 17.51 -17.30 12.48
N GLN A 59 16.41 -16.88 11.84
CA GLN A 59 15.42 -17.78 11.20
C GLN A 59 15.57 -17.84 9.68
N ALA A 60 16.35 -16.93 9.09
CA ALA A 60 16.97 -17.19 7.80
C ALA A 60 17.93 -18.36 8.00
N ALA A 61 17.51 -19.56 7.63
CA ALA A 61 18.36 -20.76 7.66
C ALA A 61 19.75 -20.37 7.19
N ALA A 62 20.74 -20.49 8.09
CA ALA A 62 22.09 -19.98 7.93
C ALA A 62 22.52 -20.10 6.47
N ALA A 63 22.63 -18.95 5.79
CA ALA A 63 23.16 -18.90 4.45
C ALA A 63 24.59 -19.43 4.55
N ALA A 64 24.77 -20.72 4.27
CA ALA A 64 26.08 -21.25 3.95
C ALA A 64 26.66 -20.32 2.89
N ALA A 65 27.84 -19.77 3.17
CA ALA A 65 28.49 -18.76 2.36
C ALA A 65 28.31 -19.07 0.86
N GLY A 66 27.50 -18.26 0.18
CA GLY A 66 27.19 -18.42 -1.24
C GLY A 66 25.81 -18.99 -1.61
N THR A 67 24.86 -19.14 -0.70
CA THR A 67 23.50 -19.62 -1.06
C THR A 67 22.39 -18.65 -0.63
N THR A 68 22.07 -17.69 -1.49
CA THR A 68 20.71 -17.14 -1.54
C THR A 68 19.75 -18.30 -1.81
N GLY A 69 18.70 -18.48 -1.01
CA GLY A 69 17.66 -19.51 -1.17
C GLY A 69 16.81 -19.39 -2.46
N THR A 70 17.27 -18.61 -3.44
CA THR A 70 16.92 -18.76 -4.83
C THR A 70 18.05 -19.55 -5.48
N ILE A 71 17.78 -20.78 -5.94
CA ILE A 71 18.59 -21.35 -7.03
C ILE A 71 18.80 -20.20 -8.02
N ALA A 72 20.05 -19.86 -8.33
CA ALA A 72 20.33 -18.90 -9.38
C ALA A 72 19.46 -19.31 -10.56
N LEU A 73 18.48 -18.47 -10.92
CA LEU A 73 17.71 -18.70 -12.13
C LEU A 73 18.77 -18.97 -13.19
N PRO A 74 18.75 -20.14 -13.86
CA PRO A 74 19.74 -20.42 -14.88
C PRO A 74 19.76 -19.20 -15.78
N ASP A 75 20.94 -18.71 -16.15
CA ASP A 75 21.05 -17.62 -17.13
C ASP A 75 20.12 -18.01 -18.27
N MET A 76 18.95 -17.36 -18.35
CA MET A 76 18.04 -17.68 -19.42
C MET A 76 18.87 -17.36 -20.65
N PRO A 77 19.11 -18.33 -21.55
CA PRO A 77 19.94 -18.08 -22.70
C PRO A 77 19.18 -17.03 -23.50
N VAL A 78 19.57 -15.76 -23.33
CA VAL A 78 19.14 -14.67 -24.21
C VAL A 78 19.74 -15.08 -25.53
N PRO A 79 18.93 -15.52 -26.51
CA PRO A 79 19.47 -16.06 -27.74
C PRO A 79 20.45 -15.05 -28.34
N GLN A 80 21.60 -15.49 -28.82
CA GLN A 80 22.51 -14.63 -29.57
C GLN A 80 21.78 -14.26 -30.88
N GLY A 81 21.15 -13.09 -30.89
CA GLY A 81 20.15 -12.70 -31.89
C GLY A 81 18.72 -12.57 -31.37
N ALA A 82 18.50 -12.49 -30.05
CA ALA A 82 17.23 -12.07 -29.47
C ALA A 82 16.80 -10.77 -30.14
N VAL A 83 15.79 -10.89 -31.01
CA VAL A 83 15.21 -9.74 -31.69
C VAL A 83 14.64 -8.89 -30.56
N ILE A 84 15.22 -7.71 -30.33
CA ILE A 84 14.52 -6.67 -29.61
C ILE A 84 13.17 -6.55 -30.30
N ASP A 85 12.09 -6.90 -29.62
CA ASP A 85 10.76 -6.73 -30.18
C ASP A 85 10.65 -5.26 -30.57
N GLU A 86 10.66 -4.97 -31.87
CA GLU A 86 10.67 -3.60 -32.39
C GLU A 86 9.39 -2.85 -32.00
N THR A 87 8.38 -3.55 -31.48
CA THR A 87 7.19 -2.92 -30.87
C THR A 87 7.46 -2.36 -29.47
N ILE A 88 8.55 -2.75 -28.81
CA ILE A 88 8.99 -2.20 -27.53
C ILE A 88 9.73 -0.89 -27.79
N GLN A 89 8.95 0.18 -27.76
CA GLN A 89 9.49 1.53 -27.90
C GLN A 89 10.01 2.05 -26.57
N PRO A 90 11.23 2.61 -26.52
CA PRO A 90 11.77 3.17 -25.29
C PRO A 90 10.97 4.40 -24.85
N ALA A 91 10.84 4.58 -23.54
CA ALA A 91 10.29 5.80 -22.97
C ALA A 91 11.09 7.03 -23.42
N THR A 92 10.41 8.17 -23.57
CA THR A 92 11.15 9.43 -23.72
C THR A 92 11.90 9.74 -22.42
N PRO A 93 13.02 10.48 -22.43
CA PRO A 93 13.69 10.90 -21.19
C PRO A 93 12.75 11.68 -20.26
N PHE A 94 12.71 11.34 -18.97
CA PHE A 94 11.90 12.04 -17.98
C PHE A 94 12.41 13.47 -17.77
N LYS A 95 11.49 14.42 -17.59
CA LYS A 95 11.81 15.84 -17.37
C LYS A 95 11.24 16.27 -16.03
N LEU A 96 12.10 16.30 -15.02
CA LEU A 96 11.72 16.70 -13.66
C LEU A 96 11.60 18.23 -13.58
N ALA A 97 10.36 18.73 -13.50
CA ALA A 97 10.02 20.14 -13.32
C ALA A 97 9.67 20.47 -11.85
N GLY A 98 9.23 21.70 -11.58
CA GLY A 98 8.76 22.11 -10.24
C GLY A 98 9.85 22.67 -9.32
N SER A 99 9.46 22.94 -8.09
CA SER A 99 10.29 23.55 -7.04
C SER A 99 11.38 22.59 -6.53
N PRO A 100 12.41 23.09 -5.83
CA PRO A 100 13.38 22.22 -5.14
C PRO A 100 12.72 21.20 -4.20
N ASN A 101 11.64 21.59 -3.53
CA ASN A 101 10.88 20.68 -2.66
C ASN A 101 10.19 19.57 -3.46
N ASP A 102 9.61 19.89 -4.62
CA ASP A 102 9.03 18.86 -5.50
C ASP A 102 10.11 17.86 -5.94
N LYS A 103 11.28 18.35 -6.33
CA LYS A 103 12.40 17.50 -6.76
C LYS A 103 12.88 16.57 -5.64
N ALA A 104 13.01 17.10 -4.42
CA ALA A 104 13.41 16.32 -3.25
C ALA A 104 12.37 15.24 -2.91
N ARG A 105 11.07 15.57 -2.95
CA ARG A 105 9.98 14.63 -2.70
C ARG A 105 9.92 13.54 -3.77
N ALA A 106 10.01 13.90 -5.04
CA ALA A 106 10.06 12.93 -6.14
C ALA A 106 11.23 11.96 -5.98
N LEU A 107 12.42 12.46 -5.63
CA LEU A 107 13.59 11.62 -5.36
C LEU A 107 13.34 10.67 -4.18
N GLN A 108 12.81 11.18 -3.07
CA GLN A 108 12.50 10.36 -1.90
C GLN A 108 11.49 9.26 -2.24
N CYS A 109 10.36 9.60 -2.87
CA CYS A 109 9.31 8.64 -3.20
C CYS A 109 9.78 7.59 -4.20
N LEU A 110 10.51 7.98 -5.25
CA LEU A 110 11.05 7.01 -6.21
C LEU A 110 12.08 6.09 -5.57
N THR A 111 12.94 6.62 -4.69
CA THR A 111 13.91 5.83 -3.92
C THR A 111 13.18 4.81 -3.03
N THR A 112 12.15 5.25 -2.32
CA THR A 112 11.32 4.39 -1.46
C THR A 112 10.70 3.25 -2.27
N ALA A 113 10.12 3.55 -3.43
CA ALA A 113 9.54 2.53 -4.30
C ALA A 113 10.59 1.51 -4.76
N ILE A 114 11.72 1.97 -5.30
CA ILE A 114 12.79 1.07 -5.78
C ILE A 114 13.34 0.22 -4.62
N TYR A 115 13.53 0.80 -3.44
CA TYR A 115 14.04 0.06 -2.29
C TYR A 115 13.08 -1.07 -1.91
N TYR A 116 11.81 -0.76 -1.67
CA TYR A 116 10.87 -1.76 -1.18
C TYR A 116 10.43 -2.77 -2.24
N GLU A 117 10.53 -2.44 -3.52
CA GLU A 117 10.17 -3.35 -4.62
C GLU A 117 11.36 -4.14 -5.17
N ALA A 118 12.55 -3.55 -5.18
CA ALA A 118 13.68 -4.07 -5.96
C ALA A 118 15.06 -3.91 -5.28
N ALA A 119 15.15 -3.67 -3.97
CA ALA A 119 16.44 -3.52 -3.28
C ALA A 119 17.40 -4.70 -3.49
N ARG A 120 16.87 -5.92 -3.63
CA ARG A 120 17.65 -7.15 -3.83
C ARG A 120 17.81 -7.55 -5.30
N GLU A 121 17.23 -6.77 -6.21
CA GLU A 121 17.36 -7.04 -7.63
C GLU A 121 18.71 -6.57 -8.17
N PRO A 122 19.15 -7.11 -9.33
CA PRO A 122 20.19 -6.51 -10.14
C PRO A 122 19.84 -5.05 -10.49
N ASP A 123 20.85 -4.26 -10.86
CA ASP A 123 20.63 -2.84 -11.18
C ASP A 123 19.61 -2.64 -12.32
N ASP A 124 19.53 -3.55 -13.29
CA ASP A 124 18.52 -3.51 -14.35
C ASP A 124 17.09 -3.72 -13.82
N GLY A 125 16.89 -4.55 -12.78
CA GLY A 125 15.60 -4.70 -12.12
C GLY A 125 15.17 -3.41 -11.40
N GLN A 126 16.10 -2.74 -10.71
CA GLN A 126 15.84 -1.43 -10.10
C GLN A 126 15.50 -0.36 -11.14
N ARG A 127 16.24 -0.33 -12.26
CA ARG A 127 15.99 0.60 -13.37
C ARG A 127 14.65 0.34 -14.03
N ALA A 128 14.25 -0.92 -14.18
CA ALA A 128 12.96 -1.31 -14.74
C ALA A 128 11.80 -0.84 -13.85
N VAL A 129 11.86 -1.06 -12.53
CA VAL A 129 10.86 -0.55 -11.58
C VAL A 129 10.81 0.98 -11.61
N ALA A 130 11.96 1.65 -11.61
CA ALA A 130 12.02 3.11 -11.70
C ALA A 130 11.32 3.62 -12.97
N GLN A 131 11.57 2.98 -14.11
CA GLN A 131 10.97 3.34 -15.39
C GLN A 131 9.45 3.12 -15.38
N VAL A 132 8.95 2.03 -14.78
CA VAL A 132 7.49 1.80 -14.64
C VAL A 132 6.81 2.92 -13.86
N VAL A 133 7.40 3.37 -12.74
CA VAL A 133 6.86 4.49 -11.95
C VAL A 133 6.79 5.75 -12.82
N LEU A 134 7.85 6.09 -13.55
CA LEU A 134 7.88 7.28 -14.41
C LEU A 134 6.97 7.16 -15.63
N ASN A 135 6.77 5.94 -16.16
CA ASN A 135 5.81 5.64 -17.21
C ASN A 135 4.38 5.89 -16.71
N ARG A 136 4.05 5.44 -15.49
CA ARG A 136 2.75 5.72 -14.85
C ARG A 136 2.53 7.23 -14.69
N VAL A 137 3.51 7.98 -14.19
CA VAL A 137 3.41 9.45 -14.06
C VAL A 137 3.03 10.14 -15.38
N ARG A 138 3.45 9.58 -16.51
CA ARG A 138 3.18 10.11 -17.85
C ARG A 138 1.92 9.59 -18.52
N HIS A 139 1.26 8.63 -17.89
CA HIS A 139 0.09 8.00 -18.44
C HIS A 139 -1.18 8.52 -17.73
N PRO A 140 -2.21 8.99 -18.45
CA PRO A 140 -3.36 9.68 -17.86
C PRO A 140 -4.27 8.80 -16.97
N ALA A 141 -4.08 7.48 -17.02
CA ALA A 141 -4.73 6.54 -16.10
C ALA A 141 -4.14 6.52 -14.68
N PHE A 142 -3.02 7.20 -14.44
CA PHE A 142 -2.33 7.23 -13.14
C PHE A 142 -2.10 8.68 -12.67
N PRO A 143 -1.82 8.87 -11.37
CA PRO A 143 -1.46 10.18 -10.82
C PRO A 143 -0.28 10.83 -11.56
N SER A 144 -0.30 12.16 -11.68
CA SER A 144 0.70 12.93 -12.43
C SER A 144 1.96 13.30 -11.66
N THR A 145 2.16 12.70 -10.48
CA THR A 145 3.29 12.96 -9.58
C THR A 145 3.88 11.64 -9.09
N VAL A 146 5.19 11.63 -8.81
CA VAL A 146 5.92 10.42 -8.41
C VAL A 146 5.37 9.91 -7.08
N CYS A 147 5.28 10.76 -6.06
CA CYS A 147 4.70 10.37 -4.78
C CYS A 147 3.22 9.99 -4.92
N GLY A 148 2.50 10.63 -5.84
CA GLY A 148 1.12 10.29 -6.16
C GLY A 148 0.96 8.86 -6.64
N VAL A 149 1.85 8.40 -7.53
CA VAL A 149 1.90 7.02 -8.04
C VAL A 149 2.36 6.05 -6.96
N VAL A 150 3.44 6.38 -6.24
CA VAL A 150 4.05 5.48 -5.24
C VAL A 150 3.10 5.20 -4.07
N PHE A 151 2.30 6.17 -3.66
CA PHE A 151 1.34 6.01 -2.56
C PHE A 151 -0.11 5.97 -3.05
N GLN A 152 -0.33 5.62 -4.33
CA GLN A 152 -1.67 5.47 -4.89
C GLN A 152 -2.45 4.39 -4.12
N GLY A 153 -3.69 4.71 -3.73
CA GLY A 153 -4.59 3.79 -3.04
C GLY A 153 -4.39 3.70 -1.52
N SER A 154 -3.28 4.23 -0.97
CA SER A 154 -3.02 4.21 0.48
C SER A 154 -4.08 4.91 1.33
N GLU A 155 -4.86 5.82 0.72
CA GLU A 155 -6.02 6.46 1.34
C GLU A 155 -7.29 5.58 1.40
N ARG A 156 -7.27 4.38 0.78
CA ARG A 156 -8.40 3.43 0.65
C ARG A 156 -8.04 2.04 1.20
N SER A 157 -8.82 1.01 0.84
CA SER A 157 -8.65 -0.37 1.28
C SER A 157 -7.55 -1.16 0.56
N GLY A 158 -6.84 -0.59 -0.42
CA GLY A 158 -5.77 -1.26 -1.17
C GLY A 158 -4.70 -0.29 -1.66
N CYS A 159 -3.43 -0.68 -1.58
CA CYS A 159 -2.29 0.11 -2.04
C CYS A 159 -1.74 -0.46 -3.35
N GLN A 160 -1.37 0.41 -4.28
CA GLN A 160 -0.66 0.06 -5.52
C GLN A 160 0.71 -0.58 -5.27
N PHE A 161 1.38 -0.16 -4.21
CA PHE A 161 2.61 -0.78 -3.72
C PHE A 161 2.34 -1.28 -2.31
N SER A 162 2.49 -2.58 -2.10
CA SER A 162 2.11 -3.25 -0.86
C SER A 162 2.82 -2.66 0.36
N PHE A 163 4.08 -2.23 0.21
CA PHE A 163 4.87 -1.62 1.28
C PHE A 163 4.22 -0.36 1.91
N ALA A 164 3.35 0.33 1.16
CA ALA A 164 2.64 1.51 1.63
C ALA A 164 1.49 1.16 2.60
N CYS A 165 1.03 -0.09 2.60
CA CYS A 165 -0.09 -0.57 3.42
C CYS A 165 0.31 -1.64 4.45
N ASP A 166 1.38 -2.40 4.20
CA ASP A 166 1.75 -3.58 5.00
C ASP A 166 2.57 -3.26 6.27
N GLY A 167 2.91 -1.98 6.49
CA GLY A 167 3.74 -1.53 7.61
C GLY A 167 5.24 -1.68 7.38
N ALA A 168 5.71 -2.02 6.18
CA ALA A 168 7.13 -2.13 5.84
C ALA A 168 7.94 -0.90 6.24
N MET A 169 7.36 0.28 6.03
CA MET A 169 7.99 1.56 6.33
C MET A 169 8.18 1.83 7.83
N THR A 170 7.49 1.07 8.70
CA THR A 170 7.57 1.21 10.15
C THR A 170 8.41 0.13 10.82
N ARG A 171 8.85 -0.91 10.08
CA ARG A 171 9.56 -2.07 10.63
C ARG A 171 11.03 -1.80 10.99
N GLY A 172 11.60 -0.67 10.60
CA GLY A 172 12.97 -0.32 10.94
C GLY A 172 13.62 0.61 9.91
N GLN A 173 14.90 0.88 10.11
CA GLN A 173 15.68 1.68 9.18
C GLN A 173 16.07 0.86 7.94
N PRO A 174 15.94 1.40 6.72
CA PRO A 174 16.43 0.75 5.52
C PRO A 174 17.92 0.40 5.62
N ALA A 175 18.28 -0.78 5.12
CA ALA A 175 19.68 -1.16 4.94
C ALA A 175 20.42 -0.12 4.07
N ARG A 176 21.45 0.49 4.64
CA ARG A 176 22.12 1.68 4.10
C ARG A 176 22.59 1.50 2.65
N ASP A 177 23.26 0.40 2.35
CA ASP A 177 23.86 0.17 1.02
C ASP A 177 22.80 -0.05 -0.05
N ALA A 178 21.76 -0.81 0.26
CA ALA A 178 20.63 -1.03 -0.63
C ALA A 178 19.84 0.27 -0.87
N TRP A 179 19.69 1.11 0.16
CA TRP A 179 19.07 2.43 0.02
C TRP A 179 19.90 3.36 -0.88
N ILE A 180 21.22 3.41 -0.71
CA ILE A 180 22.11 4.23 -1.55
C ILE A 180 22.04 3.77 -3.02
N ARG A 181 22.02 2.46 -3.27
CA ARG A 181 21.82 1.91 -4.62
C ARG A 181 20.50 2.37 -5.23
N ALA A 182 19.40 2.20 -4.50
CA ALA A 182 18.07 2.62 -4.94
C ALA A 182 18.01 4.13 -5.21
N ALA A 183 18.61 4.95 -4.33
CA ALA A 183 18.66 6.40 -4.47
C ALA A 183 19.43 6.85 -5.72
N ARG A 184 20.54 6.18 -6.03
CA ARG A 184 21.32 6.44 -7.25
C ARG A 184 20.51 6.11 -8.50
N VAL A 185 19.81 4.98 -8.53
CA VAL A 185 18.94 4.61 -9.66
C VAL A 185 17.80 5.62 -9.82
N ALA A 186 17.16 6.00 -8.72
CA ALA A 186 16.11 7.02 -8.71
C ALA A 186 16.61 8.36 -9.27
N ALA A 187 17.75 8.84 -8.78
CA ALA A 187 18.35 10.10 -9.24
C ALA A 187 18.66 10.08 -10.74
N ASN A 188 19.25 8.98 -11.24
CA ASN A 188 19.54 8.82 -12.67
C ASN A 188 18.27 8.82 -13.52
N ALA A 189 17.23 8.10 -13.10
CA ALA A 189 15.96 8.03 -13.82
C ALA A 189 15.27 9.41 -13.86
N LEU A 190 15.26 10.13 -12.75
CA LEU A 190 14.71 11.49 -12.66
C LEU A 190 15.52 12.53 -13.46
N ALA A 191 16.82 12.30 -13.64
CA ALA A 191 17.69 13.07 -14.51
C ALA A 191 17.51 12.74 -16.01
N GLY A 192 16.64 11.79 -16.35
CA GLY A 192 16.28 11.44 -17.72
C GLY A 192 16.95 10.19 -18.26
N SER A 193 17.66 9.41 -17.43
CA SER A 193 18.14 8.08 -17.83
C SER A 193 16.95 7.17 -18.12
N VAL A 194 16.94 6.58 -19.32
CA VAL A 194 15.87 5.68 -19.77
C VAL A 194 16.39 4.24 -19.75
N PHE A 195 15.62 3.34 -19.16
CA PHE A 195 15.86 1.91 -19.31
C PHE A 195 15.10 1.38 -20.52
N ALA A 196 15.70 1.51 -21.71
CA ALA A 196 15.04 1.16 -22.98
C ALA A 196 14.45 -0.28 -23.03
N PRO A 197 15.11 -1.32 -22.47
CA PRO A 197 14.60 -2.70 -22.57
C PRO A 197 13.22 -2.94 -21.96
N VAL A 198 12.81 -2.18 -20.94
CA VAL A 198 11.46 -2.35 -20.34
C VAL A 198 10.36 -1.62 -21.13
N GLY A 199 10.76 -0.72 -22.04
CA GLY A 199 9.88 0.10 -22.86
C GLY A 199 8.87 0.91 -22.06
N MET A 200 7.61 0.86 -22.50
CA MET A 200 6.48 1.60 -21.92
C MET A 200 5.70 0.76 -20.90
N ALA A 201 6.35 -0.18 -20.20
CA ALA A 201 5.68 -0.97 -19.19
C ALA A 201 5.07 -0.10 -18.09
N THR A 202 3.86 -0.45 -17.66
CA THR A 202 3.12 0.20 -16.55
C THR A 202 2.75 -0.80 -15.46
N HIS A 203 3.02 -2.08 -15.67
CA HIS A 203 2.70 -3.16 -14.74
C HIS A 203 3.87 -4.12 -14.66
N TYR A 204 4.03 -4.76 -13.50
CA TYR A 204 4.93 -5.88 -13.34
C TYR A 204 4.42 -6.82 -12.25
N HIS A 205 4.92 -8.05 -12.24
CA HIS A 205 4.71 -9.00 -11.15
C HIS A 205 5.97 -9.86 -10.98
N THR A 206 6.12 -10.50 -9.82
CA THR A 206 7.21 -11.44 -9.57
C THR A 206 6.82 -12.84 -10.03
N TYR A 207 7.81 -13.71 -10.20
CA TYR A 207 7.57 -15.14 -10.43
C TYR A 207 6.78 -15.85 -9.32
N ALA A 208 6.69 -15.24 -8.13
CA ALA A 208 5.99 -15.83 -6.98
C ALA A 208 4.46 -15.79 -7.12
N VAL A 209 3.93 -15.00 -8.06
CA VAL A 209 2.49 -14.84 -8.30
C VAL A 209 2.17 -14.95 -9.79
N THR A 210 0.96 -15.38 -10.15
CA THR A 210 0.49 -15.38 -11.54
C THR A 210 -0.86 -14.70 -11.61
N PRO A 211 -0.88 -13.35 -11.68
CA PRO A 211 -2.12 -12.61 -11.63
C PRO A 211 -2.94 -12.83 -12.90
N ARG A 212 -4.26 -12.96 -12.76
CA ARG A 212 -5.18 -13.24 -13.89
C ARG A 212 -5.09 -12.19 -15.00
N TRP A 213 -4.78 -10.95 -14.63
CA TRP A 213 -4.69 -9.83 -15.58
C TRP A 213 -3.49 -9.93 -16.54
N ASN A 214 -2.46 -10.72 -16.25
CA ASN A 214 -1.24 -10.75 -17.08
C ASN A 214 -1.53 -11.18 -18.53
N THR A 215 -2.49 -12.10 -18.72
CA THR A 215 -2.95 -12.60 -20.03
C THR A 215 -3.57 -11.50 -20.91
N SER A 216 -4.08 -10.44 -20.28
CA SER A 216 -4.68 -9.29 -20.95
C SER A 216 -3.65 -8.23 -21.37
N LEU A 217 -2.40 -8.37 -20.91
CA LEU A 217 -1.31 -7.44 -21.21
C LEU A 217 -0.30 -8.05 -22.19
N VAL A 218 0.63 -7.22 -22.66
CA VAL A 218 1.78 -7.65 -23.46
C VAL A 218 2.99 -7.65 -22.55
N MET A 219 3.67 -8.78 -22.42
CA MET A 219 4.95 -8.86 -21.71
C MET A 219 6.02 -8.10 -22.51
N THR A 220 6.72 -7.17 -21.86
CA THR A 220 7.81 -6.40 -22.47
C THR A 220 9.18 -6.97 -22.13
N GLY A 221 9.33 -7.64 -21.00
CA GLY A 221 10.61 -8.26 -20.64
C GLY A 221 10.65 -8.80 -19.23
N VAL A 222 11.78 -9.42 -18.91
CA VAL A 222 12.08 -9.97 -17.58
C VAL A 222 13.38 -9.36 -17.10
N PHE A 223 13.36 -8.70 -15.95
CA PHE A 223 14.54 -8.08 -15.36
C PHE A 223 14.60 -8.46 -13.88
N GLY A 224 15.61 -9.27 -13.54
CA GLY A 224 15.68 -9.92 -12.24
C GLY A 224 14.49 -10.86 -12.01
N ALA A 225 13.84 -10.76 -10.86
CA ALA A 225 12.69 -11.59 -10.48
C ALA A 225 11.34 -11.15 -11.09
N HIS A 226 11.33 -10.08 -11.89
CA HIS A 226 10.10 -9.39 -12.30
C HIS A 226 9.79 -9.53 -13.79
N PHE A 227 8.53 -9.82 -14.10
CA PHE A 227 7.96 -9.80 -15.45
C PHE A 227 7.23 -8.47 -15.69
N PHE A 228 7.65 -7.73 -16.70
CA PHE A 228 7.12 -6.39 -17.02
C PHE A 228 6.12 -6.44 -18.15
N HIS A 229 5.10 -5.59 -18.07
CA HIS A 229 3.96 -5.61 -18.99
C HIS A 229 3.49 -4.20 -19.36
N ARG A 230 2.99 -4.08 -20.60
CA ARG A 230 2.28 -2.91 -21.12
C ARG A 230 0.87 -3.27 -21.56
N TRP A 231 0.00 -2.27 -21.69
CA TRP A 231 -1.33 -2.48 -22.27
C TRP A 231 -1.28 -2.90 -23.74
N LYS A 232 -2.37 -3.54 -24.20
CA LYS A 232 -2.63 -3.80 -25.62
C LYS A 232 -3.22 -2.55 -26.27
N GLY A 233 -3.06 -2.43 -27.59
CA GLY A 233 -3.64 -1.34 -28.38
C GLY A 233 -3.10 0.04 -28.00
N TYR A 234 -3.90 1.08 -28.23
CA TYR A 234 -3.53 2.49 -28.06
C TYR A 234 -2.86 2.79 -26.70
N TRP A 235 -3.45 2.28 -25.61
CA TRP A 235 -2.99 2.49 -24.25
C TRP A 235 -1.58 1.96 -23.95
N GLY A 236 -1.07 1.02 -24.76
CA GLY A 236 0.30 0.52 -24.66
C GLY A 236 1.33 1.22 -25.54
N THR A 237 0.90 2.19 -26.36
CA THR A 237 1.77 2.90 -27.30
C THR A 237 2.25 4.22 -26.71
N GLY A 238 3.37 4.76 -27.22
CA GLY A 238 3.89 6.06 -26.80
C GLY A 238 2.88 7.21 -26.95
N ALA A 239 1.89 7.09 -27.84
CA ALA A 239 0.85 8.10 -28.04
C ALA A 239 -0.07 8.28 -26.81
N ALA A 240 -0.17 7.30 -25.91
CA ALA A 240 -0.96 7.41 -24.70
C ALA A 240 -0.22 8.15 -23.55
N PHE A 241 1.11 8.31 -23.64
CA PHE A 241 1.95 8.86 -22.57
C PHE A 241 2.08 10.38 -22.68
N THR A 242 0.95 11.08 -22.70
CA THR A 242 0.88 12.53 -22.95
C THR A 242 0.89 13.38 -21.68
N GLN A 243 0.76 12.78 -20.50
CA GLN A 243 0.63 13.52 -19.25
C GLN A 243 1.96 14.20 -18.87
N PRO A 244 2.01 15.54 -18.78
CA PRO A 244 3.22 16.24 -18.40
C PRO A 244 3.41 16.19 -16.88
N TYR A 245 4.65 16.04 -16.46
CA TYR A 245 5.03 16.26 -15.06
C TYR A 245 5.16 17.77 -14.80
N ARG A 246 4.39 18.30 -13.83
CA ARG A 246 4.35 19.74 -13.52
C ARG A 246 4.88 20.09 -12.12
N GLY A 247 5.40 19.12 -11.37
CA GLY A 247 5.64 19.26 -9.93
C GLY A 247 4.35 19.08 -9.12
N GLY A 248 4.28 19.66 -7.93
CA GLY A 248 3.14 19.49 -7.02
C GLY A 248 3.19 18.17 -6.26
N GLU A 249 4.40 17.72 -5.90
CA GLU A 249 4.58 16.44 -5.21
C GLU A 249 3.91 16.49 -3.83
N PRO A 250 2.99 15.56 -3.52
CA PRO A 250 2.45 15.45 -2.17
C PRO A 250 3.55 15.06 -1.17
N LEU A 251 3.25 15.17 0.12
CA LEU A 251 4.18 14.71 1.16
C LEU A 251 4.50 13.22 0.96
N PRO A 252 5.78 12.82 1.03
CA PRO A 252 6.17 11.42 0.97
C PRO A 252 5.54 10.61 2.11
N GLY A 253 4.91 9.50 1.78
CA GLY A 253 4.30 8.57 2.72
C GLY A 253 2.87 8.20 2.36
N PRO A 254 2.32 7.17 3.02
CA PRO A 254 0.91 6.81 2.89
C PRO A 254 0.02 8.01 3.18
N LYS A 255 -1.00 8.21 2.34
CA LYS A 255 -1.97 9.30 2.52
C LYS A 255 -2.87 8.99 3.72
N ALA A 256 -3.31 10.04 4.42
CA ALA A 256 -4.28 9.89 5.49
C ALA A 256 -5.53 9.19 4.96
N ARG A 257 -5.95 8.10 5.61
CA ARG A 257 -7.19 7.40 5.24
C ARG A 257 -8.35 8.37 5.36
N LEU A 258 -9.13 8.47 4.28
CA LEU A 258 -10.39 9.20 4.34
C LEU A 258 -11.26 8.48 5.37
N ALA A 259 -11.55 9.13 6.49
CA ALA A 259 -12.52 8.60 7.44
C ALA A 259 -13.85 8.49 6.69
N THR A 260 -14.37 7.27 6.51
CA THR A 260 -15.79 7.09 6.21
C THR A 260 -16.55 7.78 7.33
N ALA A 261 -17.26 8.85 7.00
CA ALA A 261 -18.15 9.50 7.95
C ALA A 261 -19.05 8.41 8.56
N PRO A 262 -19.27 8.40 9.88
CA PRO A 262 -20.24 7.50 10.48
C PRO A 262 -21.56 7.71 9.73
N VAL A 263 -22.11 6.66 9.16
CA VAL A 263 -23.52 6.66 8.80
C VAL A 263 -24.24 6.79 10.14
N GLU A 264 -24.75 7.99 10.45
CA GLU A 264 -25.70 8.17 11.54
C GLU A 264 -26.90 7.29 11.21
N THR A 265 -26.94 6.11 11.79
CA THR A 265 -28.16 5.35 11.91
C THR A 265 -29.04 6.12 12.88
N THR A 266 -29.83 7.06 12.34
CA THR A 266 -31.01 7.58 13.02
C THR A 266 -31.92 6.38 13.27
N SER A 267 -31.80 5.80 14.47
CA SER A 267 -32.76 4.83 14.98
C SER A 267 -34.02 5.62 15.30
N GLU A 268 -34.88 5.75 14.30
CA GLU A 268 -36.24 6.20 14.52
C GLU A 268 -36.91 5.16 15.45
N PRO A 269 -37.48 5.55 16.60
CA PRO A 269 -38.10 4.60 17.50
C PRO A 269 -39.32 3.99 16.82
N VAL A 270 -39.31 2.67 16.64
CA VAL A 270 -40.49 1.91 16.18
C VAL A 270 -41.59 2.10 17.22
N PRO A 271 -42.77 2.66 16.87
CA PRO A 271 -43.86 2.78 17.81
C PRO A 271 -44.38 1.39 18.18
N MET A 272 -44.42 1.10 19.48
CA MET A 272 -44.99 -0.15 19.99
C MET A 272 -46.49 -0.22 19.67
N PRO A 273 -47.03 -1.37 19.24
CA PRO A 273 -48.46 -1.52 19.02
C PRO A 273 -49.22 -1.46 20.36
N ALA A 274 -50.26 -0.64 20.41
CA ALA A 274 -51.18 -0.54 21.54
C ALA A 274 -51.95 -1.86 21.72
N THR A 275 -51.97 -2.39 22.94
CA THR A 275 -52.78 -3.53 23.34
C THR A 275 -54.26 -3.15 23.35
N VAL A 276 -55.04 -3.74 22.43
CA VAL A 276 -56.50 -3.64 22.44
C VAL A 276 -57.05 -4.65 23.44
N ALA A 277 -57.67 -4.17 24.52
CA ALA A 277 -58.43 -5.00 25.46
C ALA A 277 -59.77 -5.41 24.81
N GLY A 278 -59.85 -6.66 24.33
CA GLY A 278 -61.09 -7.25 23.86
C GLY A 278 -61.88 -7.87 25.01
N ALA A 279 -62.95 -7.22 25.45
CA ALA A 279 -63.93 -7.79 26.37
C ALA A 279 -64.89 -8.73 25.62
N VAL A 280 -65.02 -9.93 26.17
CA VAL A 280 -65.76 -11.12 25.71
C VAL A 280 -67.25 -10.83 25.46
N GLN A 281 -67.74 -11.14 24.26
CA GLN A 281 -69.17 -11.34 24.00
C GLN A 281 -69.53 -12.82 24.15
N ARG A 282 -70.48 -13.11 25.05
CA ARG A 282 -71.11 -14.43 25.20
C ARG A 282 -71.98 -14.72 23.98
N ALA A 283 -71.85 -15.92 23.42
CA ALA A 283 -72.80 -16.46 22.46
C ALA A 283 -73.86 -17.25 23.22
N ASP A 284 -75.10 -16.76 23.20
CA ASP A 284 -76.30 -17.57 23.38
C ASP A 284 -76.73 -18.08 22.01
N ASN A 285 -77.05 -19.37 21.90
CA ASN A 285 -77.90 -19.93 20.85
C ASN A 285 -78.59 -21.21 21.40
N PRO A 286 -79.76 -21.59 20.86
CA PRO A 286 -80.97 -22.01 21.58
C PRO A 286 -80.89 -23.36 22.32
#